data_AF-A0A9E3DLS2-F1
#
_entry.id   AF-A0A9E3DLS2-F1
#
_cell.length_a   1.000
_cell.length_b   1.000
_cell.length_c   1.000
_cell.angle_alpha   90.00
_cell.angle_beta   90.00
_cell.angle_gamma   90.00
#
_symmetry.space_group_name_H-M   'P 1'
#
loop_
_entity.id
_entity.type
_entity.pdbx_description
1 polymer ?
#
loop_
_entity_poly.entity_id
_entity_poly.type
_entity_poly.pdbx_seq_one_letter_code
_entity_poly.pdbx_strand_id
1 'polypeptide(L)'
;MSEMTLPYAPAQQPAPTSYLDEGHTVLSWLLTTDHKRIAILYALSITIFFFIGGLAIGLVRLELISPSGWFMPSEEYNCAFTVHG
;
A
#
# COMPACT_ATOMS: atom_id res chain seq x y z
N MET A 1 54.26 -34.75 19.91
CA MET A 1 53.75 -33.78 18.93
C MET A 1 52.34 -33.43 19.37
N SER A 2 52.20 -32.31 20.06
CA SER A 2 50.92 -31.84 20.61
C SER A 2 50.20 -31.09 19.50
N GLU A 3 49.18 -31.71 18.91
CA GLU A 3 48.33 -31.07 17.91
C GLU A 3 47.70 -29.80 18.52
N MET A 4 48.19 -28.64 18.09
CA MET A 4 47.63 -27.33 18.43
C MET A 4 46.33 -27.17 17.66
N THR A 5 45.24 -27.69 18.21
CA THR A 5 43.90 -27.52 17.65
C THR A 5 43.45 -26.10 17.91
N LEU A 6 43.50 -25.25 16.88
CA LEU A 6 42.96 -23.90 16.96
C LEU A 6 41.44 -24.01 17.19
N PRO A 7 40.86 -23.24 18.14
CA PRO A 7 39.42 -23.20 18.31
C PRO A 7 38.78 -22.68 17.01
N TYR A 8 37.91 -23.50 16.41
CA TYR A 8 37.08 -23.06 15.29
C TYR A 8 36.15 -21.95 15.79
N ALA A 9 36.48 -20.70 15.48
CA ALA A 9 35.57 -19.59 15.61
C ALA A 9 34.58 -19.68 14.45
N PRO A 10 33.27 -19.90 14.68
CA PRO A 10 32.30 -19.91 13.60
C PRO A 10 32.31 -18.54 12.93
N ALA A 11 32.38 -18.52 11.60
CA ALA A 11 32.22 -17.29 10.84
C ALA A 11 30.87 -16.67 11.22
N GLN A 12 30.88 -15.43 11.72
CA GLN A 12 29.65 -14.67 11.98
C GLN A 12 28.92 -14.50 10.65
N GLN A 13 27.79 -15.20 10.48
CA GLN A 13 26.93 -15.00 9.32
C GLN A 13 26.34 -13.58 9.41
N PRO A 14 26.43 -12.78 8.35
CA PRO A 14 25.79 -11.46 8.33
C PRO A 14 24.30 -11.64 8.61
N ALA A 15 23.72 -10.70 9.36
CA ALA A 15 22.30 -10.73 9.67
C ALA A 15 21.48 -10.78 8.36
N PRO A 16 20.34 -11.50 8.34
CA PRO A 16 19.47 -11.53 7.18
C PRO A 16 19.09 -10.10 6.76
N THR A 17 19.14 -9.81 5.46
CA THR A 17 18.71 -8.54 4.91
C THR A 17 17.21 -8.34 5.19
N SER A 18 16.84 -7.16 5.68
CA SER A 18 15.43 -6.82 5.86
C SER A 18 14.80 -6.55 4.49
N TYR A 19 13.53 -6.90 4.36
CA TYR A 19 12.71 -6.53 3.19
C TYR A 19 12.59 -5.01 3.04
N LEU A 20 12.95 -4.19 4.03
CA LEU A 20 12.99 -2.73 3.89
C LEU A 20 14.31 -2.23 3.27
N ASP A 21 15.37 -3.02 3.36
CA ASP A 21 16.73 -2.61 3.00
C ASP A 21 17.14 -3.06 1.59
N GLU A 22 16.38 -3.98 0.98
CA GLU A 22 16.68 -4.52 -0.36
C GLU A 22 16.28 -3.58 -1.50
N GLY A 23 17.06 -2.54 -1.75
CA GLY A 23 16.82 -1.63 -2.86
C GLY A 23 15.84 -0.49 -2.54
N HIS A 24 16.34 0.74 -2.68
CA HIS A 24 15.63 1.97 -2.30
C HIS A 24 15.03 2.72 -3.48
N THR A 25 15.02 2.11 -4.67
CA THR A 25 14.44 2.74 -5.86
C THR A 25 12.95 2.41 -5.95
N VAL A 26 12.17 3.36 -6.45
CA VAL A 26 10.73 3.16 -6.70
C VAL A 26 10.50 1.95 -7.62
N LEU A 27 11.34 1.77 -8.63
CA LEU A 27 11.26 0.66 -9.57
C LEU A 27 11.48 -0.70 -8.86
N SER A 28 12.40 -0.78 -7.91
CA SER A 28 12.66 -2.00 -7.13
C SER A 28 11.47 -2.38 -6.25
N TRP A 29 10.72 -1.40 -5.74
CA TRP A 29 9.49 -1.65 -4.99
C TRP A 29 8.36 -2.09 -5.91
N LEU A 30 8.13 -1.39 -7.03
CA LEU A 30 7.03 -1.71 -7.95
C LEU A 30 7.21 -3.07 -8.66
N LEU A 31 8.45 -3.50 -8.91
CA LEU A 31 8.78 -4.76 -9.58
C LEU A 31 9.26 -5.85 -8.61
N THR A 32 8.97 -5.73 -7.31
CA THR A 32 9.36 -6.72 -6.31
C THR A 32 8.56 -8.02 -6.41
N THR A 33 9.18 -9.15 -6.02
CA THR A 33 8.50 -10.44 -5.83
C THR A 33 8.29 -10.79 -4.35
N ASP A 34 8.78 -9.96 -3.42
CA ASP A 34 8.59 -10.15 -1.98
C ASP A 34 7.14 -9.86 -1.55
N HIS A 35 6.50 -10.85 -0.93
CA HIS A 35 5.08 -10.76 -0.54
C HIS A 35 4.80 -9.73 0.57
N LYS A 36 5.78 -9.38 1.41
CA LYS A 36 5.61 -8.35 2.46
C LYS A 36 5.58 -6.97 1.83
N ARG A 37 6.46 -6.70 0.85
CA ARG A 37 6.42 -5.47 0.05
C ARG A 37 5.13 -5.36 -0.74
N ILE A 38 4.70 -6.45 -1.38
CA ILE A 38 3.42 -6.48 -2.10
C ILE A 38 2.26 -6.17 -1.13
N ALA A 39 2.24 -6.75 0.08
CA ALA A 39 1.21 -6.46 1.07
C ALA A 39 1.18 -4.97 1.46
N ILE A 40 2.34 -4.32 1.63
CA ILE A 40 2.42 -2.88 1.93
C ILE A 40 1.91 -2.05 0.75
N LEU A 41 2.31 -2.39 -0.48
CA LEU A 41 1.84 -1.69 -1.68
C LEU A 41 0.31 -1.79 -1.84
N TYR A 42 -0.26 -2.96 -1.57
CA TYR A 42 -1.71 -3.14 -1.55
C TYR A 42 -2.37 -2.34 -0.42
N ALA A 43 -1.86 -2.41 0.80
CA ALA A 43 -2.41 -1.64 1.93
C ALA A 43 -2.41 -0.14 1.64
N LEU A 44 -1.32 0.39 1.07
CA LEU A 44 -1.22 1.78 0.64
C LEU A 44 -2.23 2.11 -0.46
N SER A 45 -2.29 1.29 -1.52
CA SER A 45 -3.19 1.50 -2.65
C SER A 45 -4.65 1.47 -2.22
N ILE A 46 -5.05 0.45 -1.46
CA ILE A 46 -6.41 0.32 -0.92
C ILE A 46 -6.75 1.50 -0.03
N THR A 47 -5.83 1.96 0.81
CA THR A 47 -6.05 3.15 1.65
C THR A 47 -6.30 4.40 0.81
N ILE A 48 -5.52 4.61 -0.26
CA ILE A 48 -5.71 5.74 -1.17
C ILE A 48 -7.09 5.66 -1.85
N PHE A 49 -7.43 4.51 -2.44
CA PHE A 49 -8.72 4.31 -3.09
C PHE A 49 -9.91 4.33 -2.10
N PHE A 50 -9.70 3.92 -0.85
CA PHE A 50 -10.70 4.05 0.21
C PHE A 50 -11.07 5.51 0.46
N PHE A 51 -10.10 6.43 0.49
CA PHE A 51 -10.40 7.86 0.62
C PHE A 51 -11.04 8.44 -0.65
N ILE A 52 -10.60 8.03 -1.83
CA ILE A 52 -11.21 8.48 -3.11
C ILE A 52 -12.68 8.03 -3.20
N GLY A 53 -12.93 6.74 -3.00
CA GLY A 53 -14.28 6.18 -2.98
C GLY A 53 -15.11 6.76 -1.83
N GLY A 54 -14.52 6.93 -0.65
CA GLY A 54 -15.15 7.57 0.51
C GLY A 54 -15.57 9.02 0.26
N LEU A 55 -14.74 9.80 -0.44
CA LEU A 55 -15.08 11.16 -0.88
C LEU A 55 -16.21 11.13 -1.91
N ALA A 56 -16.15 10.25 -2.91
CA ALA A 56 -17.17 10.14 -3.95
C ALA A 56 -18.56 9.83 -3.35
N ILE A 57 -18.66 8.85 -2.45
CA ILE A 57 -19.94 8.59 -1.75
C ILE A 57 -20.30 9.69 -0.76
N GLY A 58 -19.31 10.33 -0.14
CA GLY A 58 -19.54 11.50 0.72
C GLY A 58 -20.28 12.60 -0.03
N LEU A 59 -19.85 12.92 -1.26
CA LEU A 59 -20.52 13.92 -2.11
C LEU A 59 -21.95 13.53 -2.49
N VAL A 60 -22.16 12.26 -2.88
CA VAL A 60 -23.51 11.72 -3.14
C VAL A 60 -24.41 11.86 -1.92
N ARG A 61 -23.88 11.59 -0.71
CA ARG A 61 -24.64 11.73 0.54
C ARG A 61 -24.95 13.19 0.88
N LEU A 62 -24.04 14.11 0.59
CA LEU A 62 -24.27 15.56 0.77
C LEU A 62 -25.38 16.07 -0.15
N GLU A 63 -25.41 15.63 -1.40
CA GLU A 63 -26.45 16.02 -2.37
C GLU A 63 -27.85 15.58 -1.90
N LEU A 64 -27.95 14.43 -1.22
CA LEU A 64 -29.21 13.88 -0.70
C LEU A 64 -29.67 14.47 0.64
N ILE A 65 -28.96 15.46 1.21
CA ILE A 65 -29.40 16.15 2.43
C ILE A 65 -30.69 16.95 2.17
N SER A 66 -30.83 17.52 0.96
CA SER A 66 -32.04 18.24 0.53
C SER A 66 -32.79 17.44 -0.53
N PRO A 67 -34.14 17.34 -0.48
CA PRO A 67 -34.93 16.64 -1.49
C PRO A 67 -34.83 17.22 -2.91
N SER A 68 -34.52 18.52 -3.02
CA SER A 68 -34.36 19.20 -4.30
C SER A 68 -32.98 19.02 -4.93
N GLY A 69 -32.05 18.35 -4.24
CA GLY A 69 -30.62 18.47 -4.52
C GLY A 69 -30.05 19.79 -4.01
N TRP A 70 -28.73 19.92 -4.10
CA TRP A 70 -27.99 21.05 -3.52
C TRP A 70 -27.03 21.71 -4.51
N PHE A 71 -26.14 20.96 -5.16
CA PHE A 71 -25.16 21.55 -6.07
C PHE A 71 -24.74 20.63 -7.23
N MET A 72 -25.10 19.35 -7.23
CA MET A 72 -24.63 18.39 -8.21
C MET A 72 -25.68 18.11 -9.31
N PRO A 73 -25.37 18.37 -10.61
CA PRO A 73 -26.20 17.93 -11.72
C PRO A 73 -26.32 16.40 -11.77
N SER A 74 -27.37 15.90 -12.44
CA SER A 74 -27.64 14.46 -12.55
C SER A 74 -26.49 13.65 -13.16
N GLU A 75 -25.76 14.22 -14.13
CA GLU A 75 -24.60 13.59 -14.75
C GLU A 75 -23.44 13.38 -13.76
N GLU A 76 -23.10 14.43 -13.01
CA GLU A 76 -22.05 14.37 -11.99
C GLU A 76 -22.41 13.42 -10.86
N TYR A 77 -23.67 13.40 -10.43
CA TYR A 77 -24.18 12.46 -9.43
C TYR A 77 -23.99 11.00 -9.88
N ASN A 78 -24.41 10.70 -11.11
CA ASN A 78 -24.30 9.35 -11.68
C ASN A 78 -22.83 8.93 -11.87
N CYS A 79 -21.96 9.87 -12.25
CA CYS A 79 -20.53 9.63 -12.36
C CYS A 79 -19.91 9.34 -10.99
N ALA A 80 -20.17 10.19 -9.98
CA ALA A 80 -19.66 10.01 -8.62
C ALA A 80 -20.12 8.68 -8.00
N PHE A 81 -21.38 8.29 -8.24
CA PHE A 81 -21.90 7.00 -7.79
C PHE A 81 -21.20 5.82 -8.47
N THR A 82 -20.89 5.94 -9.75
CA THR A 82 -20.19 4.90 -10.54
C THR A 82 -18.71 4.79 -10.17
N VAL A 83 -18.03 5.91 -9.90
CA VAL A 83 -16.63 5.92 -9.48
C VAL A 83 -16.46 5.43 -8.04
N HIS A 84 -17.48 5.60 -7.19
CA HIS A 84 -17.47 5.07 -5.84
C HIS A 84 -17.54 3.54 -5.79
N GLY A 85 -18.45 2.95 -6.58
CA GLY A 85 -18.81 1.52 -6.56
C GLY A 85 -17.85 0.63 -7.34
#